data_AF-C8XF29-F1
#
_entry.id   AF-C8XF29-F1
#
_cell.length_a   1.000
_cell.length_b   1.000
_cell.length_c   1.000
_cell.angle_alpha   90.00
_cell.angle_beta   90.00
_cell.angle_gamma   90.00
#
_symmetry.space_group_name_H-M   'P 1'
#
loop_
_entity.id
_entity.type
_entity.pdbx_description
1 polymer ?
#
loop_
_entity_poly.entity_id
_entity_poly.type
_entity_poly.pdbx_seq_one_letter_code
_entity_poly.pdbx_strand_id
1 'polypeptide(L)'
;MTTTSATTTCADCSANLDETPAGRPCPSCGGERRGVNIQVVAADGFAFMGMTASVSIGHNKQGAWQQKWIDVEWQLAELRQLYGVDSTGNVALRIQIENVLKTCRELADWLWEHPNETRLTEDQLLTFVRTHPELSICDGFAQTSKHNIRVSKSKNPPDLITAWVERVDSSGVASIKWESQSGAVTGQRDALELCEVCADAWLKFLKGEGLLPADHKPIRT
;
A
#
# COMPACT_ATOMS: atom_id res chain seq x y z
N MET A 1 -33.73 17.73 -12.73
CA MET A 1 -33.97 16.29 -12.43
C MET A 1 -32.62 15.61 -12.37
N THR A 2 -32.35 14.79 -11.36
CA THR A 2 -31.07 14.07 -11.22
C THR A 2 -31.30 12.61 -11.58
N THR A 3 -30.51 12.09 -12.52
CA THR A 3 -30.57 10.67 -12.90
C THR A 3 -29.37 9.96 -12.27
N THR A 4 -29.66 8.93 -11.48
CA THR A 4 -28.65 8.07 -10.85
C THR A 4 -28.65 6.73 -11.56
N SER A 5 -27.53 6.35 -12.17
CA SER A 5 -27.32 5.03 -12.75
C SER A 5 -26.20 4.33 -11.98
N ALA A 6 -26.45 3.09 -11.56
CA ALA A 6 -25.46 2.25 -10.90
C ALA A 6 -25.05 1.13 -11.85
N THR A 7 -23.76 1.03 -12.16
CA THR A 7 -23.17 -0.03 -12.96
C THR A 7 -22.28 -0.88 -12.07
N THR A 8 -22.46 -2.19 -12.12
CA THR A 8 -21.61 -3.14 -11.41
C THR A 8 -20.49 -3.59 -12.32
N THR A 9 -19.24 -3.46 -11.88
CA THR A 9 -18.06 -3.95 -12.60
C THR A 9 -17.28 -4.94 -11.74
N CYS A 10 -16.51 -5.82 -12.37
CA CYS A 10 -15.55 -6.65 -11.67
C CYS A 10 -14.42 -5.75 -11.14
N ALA A 11 -14.10 -5.85 -9.84
CA ALA A 11 -13.03 -5.04 -9.28
C ALA A 11 -11.63 -5.50 -9.74
N ASP A 12 -11.52 -6.75 -10.21
CA ASP A 12 -10.24 -7.37 -10.56
C ASP A 12 -9.86 -7.19 -12.04
N CYS A 13 -10.84 -7.10 -12.95
CA CYS A 13 -10.59 -6.95 -14.40
C CYS A 13 -11.44 -5.87 -15.09
N SER A 14 -12.23 -5.11 -14.32
CA SER A 14 -13.11 -4.04 -14.81
C SER A 14 -14.23 -4.48 -15.77
N ALA A 15 -14.45 -5.78 -15.99
CA ALA A 15 -15.55 -6.28 -16.82
C ALA A 15 -16.93 -5.86 -16.26
N ASN A 16 -17.89 -5.56 -17.12
CA ASN A 16 -19.27 -5.26 -16.70
C ASN A 16 -19.93 -6.54 -16.10
N LEU A 17 -20.57 -6.39 -14.94
CA LEU A 17 -21.24 -7.46 -14.19
C LEU A 17 -22.75 -7.20 -13.97
N ASP A 18 -23.35 -6.23 -14.66
CA ASP A 18 -24.78 -5.89 -14.56
C ASP A 18 -25.68 -7.10 -14.86
N GLU A 19 -25.26 -7.95 -15.80
CA GLU A 19 -25.97 -9.17 -16.17
C GLU A 19 -25.50 -10.41 -15.39
N THR A 20 -24.46 -10.30 -14.57
CA THR A 20 -23.93 -11.43 -13.80
C THR A 20 -24.65 -11.51 -12.46
N PRO A 21 -25.37 -12.60 -12.12
CA PRO A 21 -26.10 -12.71 -10.86
C PRO A 21 -25.21 -12.52 -9.62
N ALA A 22 -25.73 -11.87 -8.59
CA ALA A 22 -25.01 -11.68 -7.32
C ALA A 22 -24.52 -13.03 -6.75
N GLY A 23 -23.28 -13.07 -6.25
CA GLY A 23 -22.65 -14.29 -5.73
C GLY A 23 -22.06 -15.22 -6.79
N ARG A 24 -22.19 -14.92 -8.09
CA ARG A 24 -21.43 -15.60 -9.15
C ARG A 24 -20.08 -14.91 -9.39
N PRO A 25 -18.99 -15.67 -9.61
CA PRO A 25 -17.70 -15.11 -10.01
C PRO A 25 -17.82 -14.40 -11.36
N CYS A 26 -16.93 -13.45 -11.60
CA CYS A 26 -16.81 -12.74 -12.86
C CYS A 26 -16.58 -13.75 -13.99
N PRO A 27 -17.40 -13.76 -15.05
CA PRO A 27 -17.24 -14.70 -16.16
C PRO A 27 -15.96 -14.46 -16.97
N SER A 28 -15.35 -13.26 -16.88
CA SER A 28 -14.13 -12.91 -17.61
C SER A 28 -12.85 -13.34 -16.90
N CYS A 29 -12.76 -13.22 -15.57
CA CYS A 29 -11.52 -13.51 -14.83
C CYS A 29 -11.68 -14.47 -13.63
N GLY A 30 -12.91 -14.89 -13.30
CA GLY A 30 -13.19 -15.69 -12.11
C GLY A 30 -13.27 -14.90 -10.80
N GLY A 31 -12.96 -13.60 -10.80
CA GLY A 31 -12.94 -12.76 -9.60
C GLY A 31 -14.32 -12.59 -8.95
N GLU A 32 -14.37 -12.65 -7.62
CA GLU A 32 -15.63 -12.56 -6.86
C GLU A 32 -16.01 -11.13 -6.50
N ARG A 33 -15.10 -10.17 -6.73
CA ARG A 33 -15.28 -8.78 -6.31
C ARG A 33 -16.10 -7.99 -7.31
N ARG A 34 -17.03 -7.22 -6.76
CA ARG A 34 -17.90 -6.32 -7.50
C ARG A 34 -17.66 -4.90 -7.02
N GLY A 35 -17.27 -4.02 -7.93
CA GLY A 35 -17.34 -2.58 -7.74
C GLY A 35 -18.70 -2.09 -8.20
N VAL A 36 -19.31 -1.20 -7.43
CA VAL A 36 -20.50 -0.47 -7.89
C VAL A 36 -20.05 0.95 -8.23
N ASN A 37 -20.20 1.32 -9.49
CA ASN A 37 -19.96 2.67 -9.98
C ASN A 37 -21.28 3.39 -10.00
N ILE A 38 -21.42 4.43 -9.18
CA ILE A 38 -22.60 5.29 -9.18
C ILE A 38 -22.27 6.52 -10.02
N GLN A 39 -22.98 6.68 -11.14
CA GLN A 39 -22.96 7.90 -11.93
C GLN A 39 -24.15 8.78 -11.54
N VAL A 40 -23.87 10.00 -11.10
CA VAL A 40 -24.87 11.03 -10.80
C VAL A 40 -24.81 12.09 -11.89
N VAL A 41 -25.89 12.23 -12.66
CA VAL A 41 -26.00 13.27 -13.68
C VAL A 41 -27.04 14.30 -13.22
N ALA A 42 -26.59 15.55 -12.99
CA ALA A 42 -27.48 16.68 -12.74
C ALA A 42 -27.84 17.35 -14.07
N ALA A 43 -29.14 17.52 -14.35
CA ALA A 43 -29.65 17.97 -15.65
C ALA A 43 -29.50 19.48 -15.97
N ASP A 44 -28.70 20.23 -15.24
CA ASP A 44 -28.64 21.69 -15.40
C ASP A 44 -27.31 22.14 -16.02
N GLY A 45 -27.23 22.05 -17.35
CA GLY A 45 -26.54 23.00 -18.25
C GLY A 45 -25.04 23.29 -18.12
N PHE A 46 -24.32 22.74 -17.16
CA PHE A 46 -22.87 22.92 -17.00
C PHE A 46 -22.18 21.56 -17.09
N ALA A 47 -21.14 21.48 -17.93
CA ALA A 47 -20.32 20.29 -18.05
C ALA A 47 -19.64 19.99 -16.70
N PHE A 48 -20.07 18.93 -16.03
CA PHE A 48 -19.45 18.45 -14.80
C PHE A 48 -18.78 17.10 -15.02
N MET A 49 -17.54 17.00 -14.54
CA MET A 49 -16.81 15.76 -14.34
C MET A 49 -17.62 14.85 -13.42
N GLY A 50 -18.07 13.70 -13.93
CA GLY A 50 -18.74 12.69 -13.11
C GLY A 50 -17.76 12.16 -12.06
N MET A 51 -18.04 12.42 -10.78
CA MET A 51 -17.35 11.74 -9.69
C MET A 51 -17.80 10.28 -9.67
N THR A 52 -16.93 9.38 -10.09
CA THR A 52 -17.18 7.94 -9.96
C THR A 52 -16.66 7.52 -8.59
N ALA A 53 -17.55 7.36 -7.62
CA ALA A 53 -17.22 6.69 -6.36
C ALA A 53 -17.46 5.19 -6.56
N SER A 54 -16.38 4.41 -6.63
CA SER A 54 -16.46 2.95 -6.65
C SER A 54 -16.21 2.41 -5.25
N VAL A 55 -17.22 1.78 -4.64
CA VAL A 55 -17.05 1.03 -3.39
C VAL A 55 -17.17 -0.45 -3.73
N SER A 56 -16.07 -1.19 -3.60
CA SER A 56 -16.04 -2.64 -3.75
C SER A 56 -15.93 -3.29 -2.37
N ILE A 57 -17.05 -3.80 -1.85
CA ILE A 57 -17.09 -4.59 -0.62
C ILE A 57 -17.23 -6.06 -1.01
N GLY A 58 -16.13 -6.80 -0.91
CA GLY A 58 -16.09 -8.24 -1.07
C GLY A 58 -14.77 -8.78 -0.53
N HIS A 59 -14.84 -9.77 0.36
CA HIS A 59 -13.67 -10.55 0.76
C HIS A 59 -13.36 -11.53 -0.37
N ASN A 60 -12.30 -11.26 -1.13
CA ASN A 60 -11.79 -12.23 -2.12
C ASN A 60 -10.90 -13.24 -1.38
N LYS A 61 -11.17 -14.54 -1.57
CA LYS A 61 -10.26 -15.61 -1.13
C LYS A 61 -9.09 -15.84 -2.10
N GLN A 62 -9.12 -15.25 -3.29
CA GLN A 62 -8.08 -15.35 -4.31
C GLN A 62 -7.33 -14.03 -4.47
N GLY A 63 -6.02 -14.09 -4.26
CA GLY A 63 -5.10 -12.98 -4.43
C GLY A 63 -4.92 -12.11 -3.19
N ALA A 64 -4.56 -12.72 -2.06
CA ALA A 64 -4.33 -11.99 -0.82
C ALA A 64 -3.29 -10.87 -1.03
N TRP A 65 -2.16 -11.18 -1.66
CA TRP A 65 -1.06 -10.21 -1.79
C TRP A 65 -1.41 -9.04 -2.72
N GLN A 66 -2.26 -9.23 -3.73
CA GLN A 66 -2.74 -8.17 -4.62
C GLN A 66 -3.56 -7.15 -3.85
N GLN A 67 -4.44 -7.59 -2.94
CA GLN A 67 -5.14 -6.68 -2.04
C GLN A 67 -4.13 -5.91 -1.18
N LYS A 68 -3.09 -6.57 -0.67
CA LYS A 68 -2.06 -5.90 0.11
C LYS A 68 -1.28 -4.86 -0.69
N TRP A 69 -1.02 -5.12 -1.98
CA TRP A 69 -0.42 -4.15 -2.89
C TRP A 69 -1.35 -2.96 -3.15
N ILE A 70 -2.65 -3.20 -3.36
CA ILE A 70 -3.66 -2.14 -3.48
C ILE A 70 -3.67 -1.27 -2.21
N ASP A 71 -3.57 -1.87 -1.02
CA ASP A 71 -3.50 -1.13 0.23
C ASP A 71 -2.27 -0.21 0.29
N VAL A 72 -1.10 -0.66 -0.19
CA VAL A 72 0.11 0.19 -0.30
C VAL A 72 -0.18 1.39 -1.20
N GLU A 73 -0.76 1.17 -2.38
CA GLU A 73 -1.03 2.23 -3.34
C GLU A 73 -2.04 3.26 -2.81
N TRP A 74 -3.13 2.78 -2.19
CA TRP A 74 -4.15 3.64 -1.59
C TRP A 74 -3.61 4.45 -0.41
N GLN A 75 -2.89 3.80 0.51
CA GLN A 75 -2.36 4.50 1.68
C GLN A 75 -1.30 5.53 1.29
N LEU A 76 -0.49 5.27 0.27
CA LEU A 76 0.47 6.23 -0.25
C LEU A 76 -0.22 7.41 -0.95
N ALA A 77 -1.29 7.14 -1.71
CA ALA A 77 -2.12 8.17 -2.31
C ALA A 77 -2.76 9.09 -1.25
N GLU A 78 -3.31 8.53 -0.18
CA GLU A 78 -3.82 9.30 0.97
C GLU A 78 -2.71 10.09 1.67
N LEU A 79 -1.52 9.49 1.87
CA LEU A 79 -0.38 10.18 2.48
C LEU A 79 0.00 11.42 1.68
N ARG A 80 0.06 11.33 0.34
CA ARG A 80 0.35 12.47 -0.54
C ARG A 80 -0.65 13.61 -0.38
N GLN A 81 -1.92 13.30 -0.16
CA GLN A 81 -2.96 14.32 0.05
C GLN A 81 -2.85 15.01 1.41
N LEU A 82 -2.34 14.32 2.43
CA LEU A 82 -2.14 14.87 3.77
C LEU A 82 -0.82 15.65 3.90
N TYR A 83 0.17 15.34 3.07
CA TYR A 83 1.53 15.84 3.22
C TYR A 83 1.67 17.30 2.81
N GLY A 84 2.36 18.12 3.62
CA GLY A 84 2.58 19.53 3.31
C GLY A 84 1.32 20.40 3.41
N VAL A 85 0.18 19.82 3.84
CA VAL A 85 -1.04 20.57 4.09
C VAL A 85 -0.95 21.13 5.50
N ASP A 86 -1.00 22.46 5.58
CA ASP A 86 -1.01 23.21 6.82
C ASP A 86 -2.18 22.71 7.69
N SER A 87 -1.89 22.35 8.94
CA SER A 87 -2.79 22.32 10.11
C SER A 87 -2.78 21.02 10.94
N THR A 88 -2.84 21.22 12.27
CA THR A 88 -3.53 20.46 13.36
C THR A 88 -3.55 18.92 13.43
N GLY A 89 -3.05 18.18 12.44
CA GLY A 89 -3.25 16.75 12.27
C GLY A 89 -1.98 15.90 12.38
N ASN A 90 -1.00 16.30 13.20
CA ASN A 90 0.27 15.57 13.34
C ASN A 90 0.07 14.07 13.65
N VAL A 91 -1.02 13.74 14.36
CA VAL A 91 -1.39 12.35 14.67
C VAL A 91 -1.89 11.62 13.42
N ALA A 92 -2.76 12.22 12.61
CA ALA A 92 -3.27 11.61 11.39
C ALA A 92 -2.15 11.38 10.36
N LEU A 93 -1.28 12.37 10.17
CA LEU A 93 -0.12 12.24 9.30
C LEU A 93 0.82 11.12 9.79
N ARG A 94 1.13 11.09 11.09
CA ARG A 94 1.92 10.01 11.68
C ARG A 94 1.29 8.64 11.45
N ILE A 95 -0.01 8.49 11.73
CA ILE A 95 -0.72 7.22 11.53
C ILE A 95 -0.63 6.78 10.06
N GLN A 96 -0.78 7.71 9.13
CA GLN A 96 -0.73 7.37 7.71
C GLN A 96 0.67 6.92 7.27
N ILE A 97 1.73 7.59 7.75
CA ILE A 97 3.11 7.16 7.53
C ILE A 97 3.33 5.75 8.10
N GLU A 98 2.84 5.49 9.33
CA GLU A 98 2.96 4.18 9.95
C GLU A 98 2.25 3.10 9.12
N ASN A 99 1.05 3.39 8.60
CA ASN A 99 0.27 2.47 7.78
C ASN A 99 1.03 2.09 6.50
N VAL A 100 1.54 3.07 5.74
CA VAL A 100 2.26 2.79 4.49
C VAL A 100 3.49 1.91 4.74
N LEU A 101 4.32 2.25 5.74
CA LEU A 101 5.54 1.49 6.04
C LEU A 101 5.22 0.08 6.59
N LYS A 102 4.20 -0.06 7.44
CA LYS A 102 3.76 -1.38 7.91
C LYS A 102 3.24 -2.23 6.75
N THR A 103 2.37 -1.68 5.91
CA THR A 103 1.80 -2.40 4.77
C THR A 103 2.89 -2.79 3.77
N CYS A 104 3.86 -1.92 3.49
CA CYS A 104 5.04 -2.25 2.69
C CYS A 104 5.82 -3.44 3.26
N ARG A 105 6.03 -3.50 4.59
CA ARG A 105 6.73 -4.64 5.20
C ARG A 105 5.89 -5.91 5.16
N GLU A 106 4.60 -5.81 5.49
CA GLU A 106 3.68 -6.95 5.52
C GLU A 106 3.43 -7.53 4.13
N LEU A 107 3.61 -6.76 3.05
CA LEU A 107 3.54 -7.27 1.69
C LEU A 107 4.48 -8.46 1.46
N ALA A 108 5.68 -8.45 2.05
CA ALA A 108 6.57 -9.60 2.02
C ALA A 108 5.90 -10.84 2.66
N ASP A 109 5.23 -10.67 3.79
CA ASP A 109 4.58 -11.77 4.49
C ASP A 109 3.47 -12.40 3.63
N TRP A 110 2.65 -11.53 3.04
CA TRP A 110 1.55 -11.94 2.18
C TRP A 110 2.02 -12.65 0.90
N LEU A 111 3.17 -12.23 0.35
CA LEU A 111 3.76 -12.83 -0.85
C LEU A 111 4.28 -14.26 -0.61
N TRP A 112 4.92 -14.58 0.53
CA TRP A 112 5.37 -15.95 0.80
C TRP A 112 4.32 -16.85 1.43
N GLU A 113 3.27 -16.31 2.06
CA GLU A 113 2.12 -17.11 2.53
C GLU A 113 1.32 -17.74 1.38
N HIS A 114 1.54 -17.27 0.14
CA HIS A 114 0.87 -17.75 -1.08
C HIS A 114 1.87 -18.32 -2.11
N PRO A 115 2.69 -19.33 -1.73
CA PRO A 115 3.81 -19.78 -2.56
C PRO A 115 3.35 -20.44 -3.87
N ASN A 116 2.12 -20.94 -3.94
CA ASN A 116 1.55 -21.50 -5.16
C ASN A 116 1.24 -20.42 -6.22
N GLU A 117 1.05 -19.16 -5.80
CA GLU A 117 0.77 -18.03 -6.68
C GLU A 117 2.07 -17.31 -7.06
N THR A 118 2.97 -17.10 -6.09
CA THR A 118 4.16 -16.27 -6.27
C THR A 118 5.43 -17.06 -6.59
N ARG A 119 5.51 -18.31 -6.13
CA ARG A 119 6.75 -19.13 -6.11
C ARG A 119 7.90 -18.51 -5.31
N LEU A 120 7.62 -17.48 -4.51
CA LEU A 120 8.58 -16.79 -3.66
C LEU A 120 8.64 -17.45 -2.28
N THR A 121 9.84 -17.60 -1.75
CA THR A 121 10.06 -18.07 -0.38
C THR A 121 10.18 -16.91 0.60
N GLU A 122 9.95 -17.21 1.88
CA GLU A 122 10.22 -16.26 2.97
C GLU A 122 11.66 -15.73 2.91
N ASP A 123 12.65 -16.60 2.73
CA ASP A 123 14.06 -16.22 2.66
C ASP A 123 14.38 -15.26 1.50
N GLN A 124 13.79 -15.47 0.32
CA GLN A 124 13.98 -14.57 -0.83
C GLN A 124 13.43 -13.17 -0.53
N LEU A 125 12.22 -13.09 0.02
CA LEU A 125 11.57 -11.82 0.32
C LEU A 125 12.23 -11.10 1.50
N LEU A 126 12.60 -11.81 2.56
CA LEU A 126 13.33 -11.21 3.67
C LEU A 126 14.73 -10.77 3.25
N THR A 127 15.39 -11.49 2.34
CA THR A 127 16.67 -11.05 1.75
C THR A 127 16.46 -9.78 0.95
N PHE A 128 15.45 -9.72 0.08
CA PHE A 128 15.13 -8.51 -0.69
C PHE A 128 14.88 -7.30 0.22
N VAL A 129 13.99 -7.45 1.22
CA VAL A 129 13.67 -6.39 2.19
C VAL A 129 14.91 -5.91 2.95
N ARG A 130 15.80 -6.83 3.37
CA ARG A 130 16.98 -6.48 4.18
C ARG A 130 18.14 -5.93 3.36
N THR A 131 18.26 -6.31 2.09
CA THR A 131 19.36 -5.88 1.21
C THR A 131 19.06 -4.59 0.47
N HIS A 132 17.79 -4.24 0.28
CA HIS A 132 17.40 -2.94 -0.27
C HIS A 132 17.42 -1.87 0.84
N PRO A 133 18.23 -0.81 0.73
CA PRO A 133 18.44 0.15 1.83
C PRO A 133 17.14 0.75 2.39
N GLU A 134 16.24 1.20 1.50
CA GLU A 134 14.95 1.79 1.83
C GLU A 134 14.02 0.81 2.55
N LEU A 135 13.89 -0.41 2.02
CA LEU A 135 13.05 -1.45 2.62
C LEU A 135 13.61 -1.95 3.95
N SER A 136 14.92 -1.87 4.15
CA SER A 136 15.54 -2.22 5.44
C SER A 136 15.15 -1.22 6.54
N ILE A 137 15.00 0.06 6.19
CA ILE A 137 14.46 1.11 7.09
C ILE A 137 12.97 0.85 7.33
N CYS A 138 12.22 0.49 6.29
CA CYS A 138 10.81 0.12 6.39
C CYS A 138 10.57 -1.07 7.34
N ASP A 139 11.39 -2.14 7.25
CA ASP A 139 11.39 -3.26 8.21
C ASP A 139 11.72 -2.76 9.61
N GLY A 140 12.79 -1.98 9.77
CA GLY A 140 13.16 -1.39 11.06
C GLY A 140 12.00 -0.62 11.69
N PHE A 141 11.31 0.20 10.90
CA PHE A 141 10.17 0.99 11.35
C PHE A 141 8.99 0.12 11.80
N ALA A 142 8.55 -0.81 10.94
CA ALA A 142 7.42 -1.70 11.24
C ALA A 142 7.68 -2.56 12.48
N GLN A 143 8.91 -3.09 12.61
CA GLN A 143 9.32 -3.91 13.75
C GLN A 143 9.42 -3.09 15.04
N THR A 144 9.97 -1.86 14.98
CA THR A 144 10.00 -0.94 16.14
C THR A 144 8.59 -0.61 16.61
N SER A 145 7.67 -0.30 15.69
CA SER A 145 6.28 0.01 16.04
C SER A 145 5.56 -1.18 16.69
N LYS A 146 5.88 -2.41 16.29
CA LYS A 146 5.28 -3.63 16.87
C LYS A 146 5.85 -4.02 18.23
N HIS A 147 7.16 -3.87 18.42
CA HIS A 147 7.87 -4.46 19.55
C HIS A 147 8.36 -3.46 20.60
N ASN A 148 8.32 -2.14 20.31
CA ASN A 148 8.92 -1.03 21.08
C ASN A 148 10.45 -1.13 21.25
N ILE A 149 11.02 -2.33 21.36
CA ILE A 149 12.44 -2.64 21.45
C ILE A 149 12.72 -3.86 20.57
N ARG A 150 13.68 -3.75 19.63
CA ARG A 150 14.14 -4.91 18.86
C ARG A 150 15.18 -5.68 19.66
N VAL A 151 14.92 -6.96 19.89
CA VAL A 151 15.89 -7.88 20.52
C VAL A 151 16.04 -9.09 19.62
N SER A 152 17.25 -9.33 19.12
CA SER A 152 17.53 -10.56 18.39
C SER A 152 17.84 -11.69 19.35
N LYS A 153 17.29 -12.87 19.08
CA LYS A 153 17.59 -14.11 19.82
C LYS A 153 18.73 -14.92 19.19
N SER A 154 19.32 -14.44 18.10
CA SER A 154 20.43 -15.11 17.40
C SER A 154 21.74 -14.96 18.17
N LYS A 155 22.60 -15.99 18.11
CA LYS A 155 23.98 -15.93 18.62
C LYS A 155 24.83 -14.89 17.89
N ASN A 156 24.54 -14.67 16.60
CA ASN A 156 25.13 -13.62 15.77
C ASN A 156 23.97 -12.81 15.18
N PRO A 157 23.44 -11.81 15.91
CA PRO A 157 22.33 -11.04 15.42
C PRO A 157 22.79 -10.15 14.25
N PRO A 158 22.01 -10.05 13.16
CA PRO A 158 22.25 -8.98 12.19
C PRO A 158 22.09 -7.63 12.89
N ASP A 159 22.83 -6.60 12.44
CA ASP A 159 22.72 -5.26 13.00
C ASP A 159 21.34 -4.66 12.66
N LEU A 160 20.41 -4.71 13.63
CA LEU A 160 19.02 -4.38 13.40
C LEU A 160 18.82 -2.87 13.34
N ILE A 161 18.02 -2.41 12.37
CA ILE A 161 17.60 -1.01 12.29
C ILE A 161 16.41 -0.76 13.22
N THR A 162 16.45 0.32 13.97
CA THR A 162 15.32 0.93 14.67
C THR A 162 14.98 2.22 13.93
N ALA A 163 13.71 2.42 13.56
CA ALA A 163 13.27 3.65 12.90
C ALA A 163 11.97 4.18 13.48
N TRP A 164 11.80 5.51 13.46
CA TRP A 164 10.64 6.21 14.04
C TRP A 164 10.40 7.55 13.36
N VAL A 165 9.17 8.07 13.48
CA VAL A 165 8.86 9.47 13.13
C VAL A 165 9.51 10.36 14.19
N GLU A 166 10.56 11.10 13.81
CA GLU A 166 11.29 11.98 14.73
C GLU A 166 10.51 13.26 15.01
N ARG A 167 9.98 13.88 13.96
CA ARG A 167 9.23 15.14 14.04
C ARG A 167 8.21 15.23 12.92
N VAL A 168 7.17 16.00 13.20
CA VAL A 168 6.26 16.59 12.22
C VAL A 168 6.33 18.09 12.46
N ASP A 169 6.73 18.86 11.45
CA ASP A 169 6.81 20.31 11.57
C ASP A 169 5.47 21.00 11.32
N SER A 170 5.43 22.32 11.51
CA SER A 170 4.21 23.11 11.35
C SER A 170 3.66 23.11 9.92
N SER A 171 4.48 22.80 8.92
CA SER A 171 4.06 22.72 7.52
C SER A 171 3.44 21.38 7.15
N GLY A 172 3.28 20.45 8.10
CA GLY A 172 2.76 19.11 7.82
C GLY A 172 3.79 18.23 7.10
N VAL A 173 5.08 18.49 7.29
CA VAL A 173 6.18 17.67 6.78
C VAL A 173 6.76 16.86 7.93
N ALA A 174 7.00 15.57 7.69
CA ALA A 174 7.49 14.63 8.69
C ALA A 174 8.87 14.08 8.33
N SER A 175 9.69 13.77 9.32
CA SER A 175 10.96 13.08 9.06
C SER A 175 11.05 11.76 9.81
N ILE A 176 11.48 10.73 9.10
CA ILE A 176 11.85 9.44 9.67
C ILE A 176 13.33 9.47 10.02
N LYS A 177 13.64 9.10 11.26
CA LYS A 177 15.01 8.85 11.71
C LYS A 177 15.21 7.38 11.95
N TRP A 178 16.43 6.91 11.73
CA TRP A 178 16.82 5.55 12.03
C TRP A 178 18.24 5.46 12.56
N GLU A 179 18.47 4.40 13.31
CA GLU A 179 19.78 3.97 13.77
C GLU A 179 19.86 2.44 13.82
N SER A 180 21.04 1.89 13.52
CA SER A 180 21.32 0.49 13.77
C SER A 180 21.68 0.27 15.23
N GLN A 181 21.51 -0.96 15.73
CA GLN A 181 21.81 -1.30 17.12
C GLN A 181 23.26 -1.05 17.50
N SER A 182 24.20 -1.22 16.56
CA SER A 182 25.60 -0.90 16.76
C SER A 182 25.91 0.60 16.76
N GLY A 183 24.96 1.43 16.28
CA GLY A 183 25.17 2.86 16.00
C GLY A 183 26.00 3.13 14.74
N ALA A 184 26.44 2.10 14.02
CA ALA A 184 27.29 2.26 12.83
C ALA A 184 26.53 2.88 11.64
N VAL A 185 25.22 2.65 11.56
CA VAL A 185 24.36 3.22 10.51
C VAL A 185 23.33 4.09 11.19
N THR A 186 23.30 5.38 10.85
CA THR A 186 22.26 6.30 11.29
C THR A 186 21.84 7.18 10.12
N GLY A 187 20.64 7.72 10.18
CA GLY A 187 20.20 8.67 9.17
C GLY A 187 18.82 9.22 9.43
N GLN A 188 18.45 10.16 8.57
CA GLN A 188 17.16 10.82 8.57
C GLN A 188 16.74 11.08 7.12
N ARG A 189 15.44 10.96 6.85
CA ARG A 189 14.85 11.22 5.53
C ARG A 189 13.45 11.80 5.71
N ASP A 190 13.00 12.54 4.71
CA ASP A 190 11.59 12.91 4.59
C ASP A 190 10.70 11.65 4.58
N ALA A 191 9.58 11.70 5.29
CA ALA A 191 8.73 10.52 5.46
C ALA A 191 7.96 10.14 4.20
N LEU A 192 7.45 11.13 3.46
CA LEU A 192 6.78 10.87 2.19
C LEU A 192 7.80 10.32 1.18
N GLU A 193 8.96 10.95 1.07
CA GLU A 193 10.05 10.48 0.21
C GLU A 193 10.38 9.01 0.50
N LEU A 194 10.58 8.63 1.77
CA LEU A 194 10.86 7.25 2.16
C LEU A 194 9.73 6.29 1.76
N CYS A 195 8.47 6.67 2.00
CA CYS A 195 7.31 5.86 1.63
C CYS A 195 7.23 5.64 0.12
N GLU A 196 7.51 6.67 -0.68
CA GLU A 196 7.49 6.59 -2.14
C GLU A 196 8.58 5.66 -2.68
N VAL A 197 9.81 5.75 -2.18
CA VAL A 197 10.89 4.86 -2.62
C VAL A 197 10.69 3.42 -2.17
N CYS A 198 10.05 3.18 -1.00
CA CYS A 198 9.68 1.83 -0.58
C CYS A 198 8.62 1.22 -1.52
N ALA A 199 7.58 1.99 -1.85
CA ALA A 199 6.56 1.55 -2.79
C ALA A 199 7.12 1.32 -4.20
N ASP A 200 8.03 2.18 -4.67
CA ASP A 200 8.70 2.03 -5.97
C ASP A 200 9.61 0.80 -6.01
N ALA A 201 10.34 0.51 -4.92
CA ALA A 201 11.12 -0.72 -4.80
C ALA A 201 10.25 -1.97 -4.93
N TRP A 202 9.10 -2.00 -4.25
CA TRP A 202 8.12 -3.08 -4.40
C TRP A 202 7.52 -3.16 -5.80
N LEU A 203 7.12 -2.05 -6.40
CA LEU A 203 6.60 -2.01 -7.76
C LEU A 203 7.59 -2.63 -8.76
N LYS A 204 8.86 -2.27 -8.65
CA LYS A 204 9.94 -2.82 -9.50
C LYS A 204 10.13 -4.31 -9.25
N PHE A 205 10.14 -4.73 -7.99
CA PHE A 205 10.26 -6.14 -7.63
C PHE A 205 9.09 -6.97 -8.19
N LEU A 206 7.85 -6.54 -7.94
CA LEU A 206 6.64 -7.23 -8.41
C LEU A 206 6.58 -7.31 -9.95
N LYS A 207 7.02 -6.27 -10.67
CA LYS A 207 7.16 -6.33 -12.13
C LYS A 207 8.28 -7.28 -12.58
N GLY A 208 9.41 -7.26 -11.88
CA GLY A 208 10.56 -8.13 -12.16
C GLY A 208 10.25 -9.61 -11.98
N GLU A 209 9.45 -9.95 -10.96
CA GLU A 209 8.97 -11.30 -10.69
C GLU A 209 7.75 -11.70 -11.56
N GLY A 210 7.28 -10.81 -12.44
CA GLY A 210 6.13 -11.06 -13.31
C GLY A 210 4.79 -11.15 -12.58
N LEU A 211 4.72 -10.64 -11.34
CA LEU A 211 3.52 -10.61 -10.50
C LEU A 211 2.60 -9.44 -10.87
N LEU A 212 3.16 -8.36 -11.41
CA LEU A 212 2.41 -7.25 -11.99
C LEU A 212 2.72 -7.09 -13.48
N PRO A 213 1.74 -6.62 -14.29
CA PRO A 213 1.99 -6.23 -15.67
C PRO A 213 3.09 -5.17 -15.78
N ALA A 214 3.89 -5.24 -16.86
CA ALA A 214 4.96 -4.27 -17.09
C ALA A 214 4.43 -2.82 -17.20
N ASP A 215 3.21 -2.66 -17.70
CA ASP A 215 2.49 -1.40 -17.87
C ASP A 215 1.64 -0.99 -16.66
N HIS A 216 1.67 -1.75 -15.56
CA HIS A 216 0.96 -1.37 -14.32
C HIS A 216 1.35 0.04 -13.89
N LYS A 217 0.33 0.87 -13.63
CA LYS A 217 0.48 2.25 -13.17
C LYS A 217 -0.04 2.35 -11.73
N PRO A 218 0.76 2.89 -10.80
CA PRO A 218 0.29 3.13 -9.44
C PRO A 218 -0.91 4.06 -9.42
N ILE A 219 -1.78 3.85 -8.44
CA ILE A 219 -2.90 4.76 -8.16
C ILE A 219 -2.33 6.15 -7.84
N ARG A 220 -2.73 7.13 -8.64
CA ARG A 220 -2.45 8.55 -8.42
C ARG A 220 -3.79 9.20 -8.14
N THR A 221 -3.95 9.72 -6.92
CA THR A 221 -5.08 10.57 -6.56
C THR A 221 -4.70 12.04 -6.64
#